data_AF-A0A1I2NU70-F1
#
_entry.id   AF-A0A1I2NU70-F1
#
_cell.length_a   1.000
_cell.length_b   1.000
_cell.length_c   1.000
_cell.angle_alpha   90.00
_cell.angle_beta   90.00
_cell.angle_gamma   90.00
#
_symmetry.space_group_name_H-M   'P 1'
#
loop_
_entity.id
_entity.type
_entity.pdbx_description
1 polymer ?
#
loop_
_entity_poly.entity_id
_entity_poly.type
_entity_poly.pdbx_seq_one_letter_code
_entity_poly.pdbx_strand_id
1 'polypeptide(L)' 'MKTQTLRRADQKCLYCGGTGYYQLLLGGTETCAHCGGTGKQPAEKTED' A
#
# COMPACT_ATOMS: atom_id res chain seq x y z
N MET A 1 14.46 5.87 24.22
CA MET A 1 13.35 5.38 23.36
C MET A 1 13.95 5.04 22.00
N LYS A 2 13.81 3.80 21.51
CA LYS A 2 14.38 3.39 20.21
C LYS A 2 13.45 3.86 19.09
N THR A 3 13.76 4.99 18.45
CA THR A 3 13.08 5.44 17.24
C THR A 3 13.55 4.58 16.08
N GLN A 4 12.77 3.56 15.76
CA GLN A 4 13.02 2.67 14.63
C GLN A 4 12.48 3.34 13.37
N THR A 5 13.38 3.77 12.49
CA THR A 5 13.04 4.40 11.21
C THR A 5 12.49 3.31 10.28
N LEU A 6 11.18 3.05 10.36
CA LEU A 6 10.49 2.13 9.46
C LEU A 6 10.59 2.68 8.04
N ARG A 7 11.20 1.90 7.12
CA ARG A 7 11.25 2.26 5.71
C ARG A 7 9.80 2.36 5.20
N ARG A 8 9.45 3.47 4.54
CA ARG A 8 8.09 3.71 4.01
C ARG A 8 7.60 2.54 3.15
N ALA A 9 8.48 1.90 2.38
CA ALA A 9 8.14 0.75 1.54
C ALA A 9 7.62 -0.49 2.30
N ASP A 10 7.84 -0.59 3.62
CA ASP A 10 7.28 -1.68 4.44
C ASP A 10 6.03 -1.25 5.21
N GLN A 11 5.61 0.01 5.07
CA GLN A 11 4.34 0.48 5.59
C GLN A 11 3.19 -0.04 4.74
N LYS A 12 2.07 -0.34 5.39
CA LYS A 12 0.82 -0.71 4.71
C LYS A 12 0.39 0.42 3.79
N CYS A 13 -0.12 0.05 2.62
CA CYS A 13 -0.76 1.00 1.72
C CYS A 13 -1.93 1.69 2.45
N LEU A 14 -1.90 3.03 2.49
CA LEU A 14 -2.93 3.81 3.19
C LEU A 14 -4.30 3.74 2.53
N TYR A 15 -4.33 3.45 1.23
CA TYR A 15 -5.57 3.43 0.47
C TYR A 15 -6.34 2.11 0.64
N CYS A 16 -5.66 0.97 0.45
CA CYS A 16 -6.28 -0.34 0.66
C CYS A 16 -6.09 -0.90 2.07
N GLY A 17 -5.46 -0.15 2.99
CA GLY A 17 -5.20 -0.62 4.36
C GLY A 17 -4.25 -1.82 4.46
N GLY A 18 -3.54 -2.14 3.38
CA GLY A 18 -2.62 -3.26 3.31
C GLY A 18 -3.13 -4.54 2.68
N THR A 19 -4.37 -4.59 2.19
CA THR A 19 -4.92 -5.79 1.52
C THR A 19 -4.42 -5.97 0.09
N GLY A 20 -4.09 -4.87 -0.59
CA GLY A 20 -3.73 -4.88 -2.02
C GLY A 20 -4.92 -4.78 -2.97
N TYR A 21 -6.15 -4.80 -2.49
CA TYR A 21 -7.36 -4.76 -3.32
C TYR A 21 -8.53 -4.11 -2.58
N TYR A 22 -9.52 -3.65 -3.35
CA TYR A 22 -10.80 -3.15 -2.83
C TYR A 22 -11.89 -4.18 -3.12
N GLN A 23 -12.77 -4.39 -2.14
CA GLN A 23 -13.97 -5.19 -2.32
C GLN A 23 -15.03 -4.33 -3.02
N LEU A 24 -15.52 -4.78 -4.17
CA LEU A 24 -16.57 -4.08 -4.89
C LEU A 24 -17.95 -4.38 -4.27
N LEU A 25 -18.84 -3.39 -4.31
CA LEU A 25 -20.19 -3.47 -3.73
C LEU A 25 -21.03 -4.60 -4.34
N LEU A 26 -20.86 -4.86 -5.64
CA LEU A 26 -21.56 -5.92 -6.37
C LEU A 26 -20.88 -7.30 -6.25
N GLY A 27 -19.87 -7.41 -5.38
CA GLY A 27 -19.02 -8.59 -5.27
C GLY A 27 -17.79 -8.51 -6.18
N GLY A 28 -16.78 -9.32 -5.86
CA GLY A 28 -15.47 -9.32 -6.54
C GLY A 28 -14.50 -8.27 -6.00
N THR A 29 -13.26 -8.29 -6.49
CA THR A 29 -12.21 -7.38 -6.04
C THR A 29 -11.61 -6.64 -7.22
N GLU A 30 -11.17 -5.42 -6.98
CA GLU A 30 -10.30 -4.70 -7.90
C GLU A 30 -8.92 -4.53 -7.27
N THR A 31 -7.87 -4.67 -8.08
CA THR A 31 -6.50 -4.45 -7.61
C THR A 31 -6.29 -2.99 -7.26
N CYS A 32 -5.70 -2.72 -6.09
CA CYS A 32 -5.40 -1.36 -5.68
C CYS A 32 -4.35 -0.75 -6.61
N ALA A 33 -4.77 0.23 -7.42
CA ALA A 33 -3.91 0.91 -8.40
C ALA A 33 -2.72 1.64 -7.75
N HIS A 34 -2.88 2.13 -6.51
CA HIS A 34 -1.83 2.87 -5.82
C HIS A 34 -0.62 1.99 -5.45
N CYS A 35 -0.87 0.77 -4.99
CA CYS A 35 0.18 -0.18 -4.60
C CYS A 35 0.41 -1.31 -5.61
N GLY A 36 -0.32 -1.30 -6.73
CA GLY A 36 -0.26 -2.36 -7.75
C GLY A 36 -0.57 -3.75 -7.21
N GLY A 37 -1.40 -3.87 -6.18
CA GLY A 37 -1.74 -5.17 -5.57
C GLY A 37 -0.84 -5.63 -4.43
N THR A 38 0.24 -4.90 -4.12
CA THR A 38 1.23 -5.35 -3.11
C THR A 38 0.78 -5.17 -1.67
N GLY A 39 -0.21 -4.30 -1.42
CA GLY A 39 -0.61 -3.90 -0.06
C GLY A 39 0.44 -3.07 0.67
N LYS A 40 1.55 -2.70 0.02
CA LYS A 40 2.60 -1.88 0.61
C LYS A 40 2.59 -0.49 0.00
N GLN A 41 3.09 0.50 0.72
CA GLN A 41 3.34 1.80 0.12
C GLN A 41 4.34 1.63 -1.02
N PRO A 42 4.09 2.24 -2.19
CA PRO A 42 5.10 2.26 -3.24
C PRO A 42 6.38 2.85 -2.64
N ALA A 43 7.52 2.22 -2.92
CA ALA A 43 8.80 2.83 -2.61
C ALA A 43 8.81 4.14 -3.39
N GLU A 44 8.73 5.28 -2.68
CA GLU A 44 8.82 6.59 -3.30
C GLU A 44 10.04 6.57 -4.19
N LYS A 45 9.79 6.68 -5.49
CA LYS A 45 10.80 7.10 -6.42
C LYS A 45 11.01 8.56 -6.05
N THR A 46 12.03 8.85 -5.25
CA THR A 46 12.63 10.17 -5.28
C THR A 46 13.16 10.32 -6.70
N GLU A 47 12.35 10.89 -7.58
CA GLU A 47 12.84 11.51 -8.80
C GLU A 47 13.72 12.69 -8.35
N ASP A 48 15.01 12.57 -8.66
CA ASP A 48 16.05 13.61 -8.60
C ASP A 48 15.97 14.46 -9.87
#